data_AF-A0A1E3JF59-F1
#
_entry.id   AF-A0A1E3JF59-F1
#
_cell.length_a   1.000
_cell.length_b   1.000
_cell.length_c   1.000
_cell.angle_alpha   90.00
_cell.angle_beta   90.00
_cell.angle_gamma   90.00
#
_symmetry.space_group_name_H-M   'P 1'
#
loop_
_entity.id
_entity.type
_entity.pdbx_description
1 polymer ?
#
loop_
_entity_poly.entity_id
_entity_poly.type
_entity_poly.pdbx_seq_one_letter_code
_entity_poly.pdbx_strand_id
1 'polypeptide(L)'
;MEHVLATKAQVDALLESATAFLTNTAPAATYHAPIIDWHHPHAYRQPDITGLKKFISSVQKEKSHLDGLVASGRPPKDLATNAIHLLAVWEEVQRAEWPIGCIAQVLECPDGSQVKVDVVAKGGQEWIKVNTIKESRLMAELREHDSYCNSDYSDSDSEGESRPLNRLTNSAIEQAASIVESAKTYPRLPHSSPPKVRYVLNRLEEDPEGGYRDPRIKETFETIRNLGADLVLASSARSPCPTQVHPPPPKPTSKILLDLSVVVALCCDSTHRPLPTSDVELESRFRPLVLGEDGQLALAAHVPVTKDLRDQLRWESQHPLIQELKERLAVYEGTHEFWVTEEVRTRLPNIAEIIGGEDERRRARAIFTGDGDFWEGSRWKGNEGILGSLRLHVLPEEEYAELDPQLFQMSPFRGGFATVCQMMLAIVEQQASASSLPPPPPAPKTNKTTSSRPGRRSQPGITIASRLPSNHTLRSFLAGLKHGMTVLTNNRGAVGKVVREMGVNEGMAYGQGDQNGEAVAWVVNPSSLSEWRRKEVEAENEKIRGTGQGVQSDLPSTVPS
;
A
#
# COMPACT_ATOMS: atom_id res chain seq x y z
N MET A 1 16.17 35.45 -31.40
CA MET A 1 14.84 35.68 -30.78
C MET A 1 13.83 34.62 -31.19
N GLU A 2 13.71 34.30 -32.47
CA GLU A 2 12.80 33.25 -32.97
C GLU A 2 12.96 31.90 -32.24
N HIS A 3 14.19 31.40 -32.09
CA HIS A 3 14.46 30.16 -31.34
C HIS A 3 13.99 30.21 -29.88
N VAL A 4 14.07 31.37 -29.22
CA VAL A 4 13.59 31.56 -27.84
C VAL A 4 12.07 31.49 -27.80
N LEU A 5 11.38 32.13 -28.76
CA LEU A 5 9.92 32.09 -28.87
C LEU A 5 9.41 30.67 -29.19
N ALA A 6 10.08 29.95 -30.09
CA ALA A 6 9.75 28.56 -30.39
C ALA A 6 9.93 27.64 -29.17
N THR A 7 11.06 27.77 -28.46
CA THR A 7 11.33 27.01 -27.22
C THR A 7 10.28 27.34 -26.15
N LYS A 8 9.94 28.62 -26.00
CA LYS A 8 8.89 29.06 -25.07
C LYS A 8 7.55 28.41 -25.40
N ALA A 9 7.13 28.40 -26.67
CA ALA A 9 5.88 27.77 -27.08
C ALA A 9 5.85 26.27 -26.75
N GLN A 10 6.97 25.56 -26.93
CA GLN A 10 7.09 24.15 -26.53
C GLN A 10 6.99 23.96 -25.01
N VAL A 11 7.63 24.82 -24.22
CA VAL A 11 7.56 24.78 -22.74
C VAL A 11 6.16 25.11 -22.23
N ASP A 12 5.45 26.04 -22.88
CA ASP A 12 4.05 26.36 -22.58
C ASP A 12 3.15 25.14 -22.83
N ALA A 13 3.27 24.50 -23.99
CA ALA A 13 2.52 23.28 -24.32
C ALA A 13 2.84 22.12 -23.36
N LEU A 14 4.11 21.97 -22.98
CA LEU A 14 4.54 21.00 -21.97
C LEU A 14 3.88 21.26 -20.61
N LEU A 15 3.87 22.51 -20.15
CA LEU A 15 3.26 22.87 -18.87
C LEU A 15 1.76 22.58 -18.85
N GLU A 16 1.07 22.92 -19.94
CA GLU A 16 -0.36 22.62 -20.12
C GLU A 16 -0.60 21.11 -20.09
N SER A 17 0.15 20.34 -20.87
CA SER A 17 0.05 18.88 -20.93
C SER A 17 0.31 18.23 -19.57
N ALA A 18 1.35 18.65 -18.86
CA ALA A 18 1.69 18.09 -17.55
C ALA A 18 0.68 18.43 -16.46
N THR A 19 0.10 19.64 -16.51
CA THR A 19 -0.94 20.07 -15.57
C THR A 19 -2.27 19.34 -15.84
N ALA A 20 -2.62 19.15 -17.12
CA ALA A 20 -3.77 18.36 -17.53
C ALA A 20 -3.62 16.89 -17.09
N PHE A 21 -2.43 16.30 -17.29
CA PHE A 21 -2.13 14.94 -16.84
C PHE A 21 -2.27 14.80 -15.32
N LEU A 22 -1.71 15.72 -14.52
CA LEU A 22 -1.83 15.71 -13.06
C LEU A 22 -3.29 15.68 -12.59
N THR A 23 -4.17 16.39 -13.28
CA THR A 23 -5.57 16.58 -12.87
C THR A 23 -6.47 15.44 -13.37
N ASN A 24 -6.27 15.01 -14.62
CA ASN A 24 -7.24 14.16 -15.32
C ASN A 24 -6.76 12.71 -15.48
N THR A 25 -5.45 12.46 -15.44
CA THR A 25 -4.87 11.17 -15.87
C THR A 25 -4.06 10.50 -14.76
N ALA A 26 -3.35 11.27 -13.95
CA ALA A 26 -2.51 10.75 -12.87
C ALA A 26 -3.24 9.78 -11.92
N PRO A 27 -4.51 9.99 -11.51
CA PRO A 27 -5.22 9.02 -10.66
C PRO A 27 -5.43 7.65 -11.30
N ALA A 28 -5.48 7.57 -12.63
CA ALA A 28 -5.61 6.32 -13.38
C ALA A 28 -4.24 5.68 -13.66
N ALA A 29 -3.18 6.48 -13.65
CA ALA A 29 -1.79 6.06 -13.84
C ALA A 29 -1.10 5.59 -12.55
N THR A 30 -1.76 5.68 -11.40
CA THR A 30 -1.27 5.13 -10.12
C THR A 30 -1.76 3.70 -9.89
N TYR A 31 -1.05 2.96 -9.05
CA TYR A 31 -1.42 1.59 -8.69
C TYR A 31 -2.58 1.54 -7.70
N HIS A 32 -3.54 0.64 -7.91
CA HIS A 32 -4.66 0.35 -7.01
C HIS A 32 -4.57 -1.12 -6.57
N ALA A 33 -4.38 -1.36 -5.27
CA ALA A 33 -4.33 -2.73 -4.76
C ALA A 33 -5.71 -3.42 -4.89
N PRO A 34 -5.74 -4.75 -5.11
CA PRO A 34 -6.96 -5.54 -5.11
C PRO A 34 -7.46 -5.77 -3.66
N ILE A 35 -7.76 -4.68 -2.96
CA ILE A 35 -8.29 -4.67 -1.59
C ILE A 35 -9.58 -3.89 -1.60
N ILE A 36 -10.59 -4.45 -0.93
CA ILE A 36 -11.86 -3.77 -0.74
C ILE A 36 -11.94 -3.16 0.65
N ASP A 37 -12.20 -1.87 0.71
CA ASP A 37 -12.53 -1.13 1.93
C ASP A 37 -13.43 0.02 1.53
N TRP A 38 -14.75 -0.18 1.68
CA TRP A 38 -15.72 0.81 1.22
C TRP A 38 -15.72 2.09 2.05
N HIS A 39 -15.22 2.05 3.28
CA HIS A 39 -15.12 3.22 4.13
C HIS A 39 -13.82 3.99 3.87
N HIS A 40 -12.78 3.32 3.34
CA HIS A 40 -11.49 3.92 3.02
C HIS A 40 -10.94 3.42 1.67
N PRO A 41 -11.64 3.67 0.55
CA PRO A 41 -11.31 3.11 -0.77
C PRO A 41 -9.97 3.59 -1.34
N HIS A 42 -9.31 4.53 -0.66
CA HIS A 42 -8.04 5.12 -1.07
C HIS A 42 -6.89 4.77 -0.12
N ALA A 43 -7.13 3.96 0.91
CA ALA A 43 -6.11 3.65 1.92
C ALA A 43 -5.04 2.65 1.45
N TYR A 44 -5.30 1.88 0.39
CA TYR A 44 -4.42 0.82 -0.10
C TYR A 44 -4.00 1.03 -1.56
N ARG A 45 -3.99 2.27 -2.03
CA ARG A 45 -3.52 2.62 -3.37
C ARG A 45 -2.30 3.52 -3.29
N GLN A 46 -1.55 3.58 -4.37
CA GLN A 46 -0.53 4.60 -4.55
C GLN A 46 -1.20 5.99 -4.55
N PRO A 47 -0.80 6.89 -3.63
CA PRO A 47 -1.51 8.16 -3.43
C PRO A 47 -1.29 9.14 -4.58
N ASP A 48 -0.04 9.23 -5.07
CA ASP A 48 0.35 10.09 -6.17
C ASP A 48 1.60 9.57 -6.90
N ILE A 49 1.90 10.19 -8.04
CA ILE A 49 3.14 9.94 -8.79
C ILE A 49 4.23 10.80 -8.17
N THR A 50 5.20 10.16 -7.52
CA THR A 50 6.26 10.85 -6.79
C THR A 50 7.09 11.72 -7.74
N GLY A 51 7.17 13.02 -7.48
CA GLY A 51 7.95 13.96 -8.29
C GLY A 51 7.20 14.68 -9.41
N LEU A 52 5.98 14.28 -9.75
CA LEU A 52 5.20 14.95 -10.80
C LEU A 52 5.00 16.45 -10.52
N LYS A 53 4.60 16.82 -9.30
CA LYS A 53 4.46 18.23 -8.89
C LYS A 53 5.80 18.99 -8.95
N LYS A 54 6.90 18.34 -8.58
CA LYS A 54 8.25 18.92 -8.64
C LYS A 54 8.69 19.14 -10.09
N PHE A 55 8.40 18.19 -10.97
CA PHE A 55 8.64 18.29 -12.41
C PHE A 55 7.87 19.48 -13.00
N ILE A 56 6.57 19.60 -12.71
CA ILE A 56 5.75 20.75 -13.14
C ILE A 56 6.35 22.07 -12.65
N SER A 57 6.80 22.13 -11.39
CA SER A 57 7.48 23.33 -10.86
C SER A 57 8.77 23.64 -11.61
N SER A 58 9.56 22.63 -12.01
CA SER A 58 10.75 22.83 -12.85
C SER A 58 10.39 23.39 -14.24
N VAL A 59 9.30 22.89 -14.86
CA VAL A 59 8.81 23.43 -16.15
C VAL A 59 8.34 24.88 -15.99
N GLN A 60 7.65 25.22 -14.91
CA GLN A 60 7.24 26.61 -14.61
C GLN A 60 8.44 27.55 -14.47
N LYS A 61 9.51 27.10 -13.78
CA LYS A 61 10.74 27.89 -13.65
C LYS A 61 11.40 28.12 -15.00
N GLU A 62 11.44 27.09 -15.85
CA GLU A 62 11.97 27.20 -17.22
C GLU A 62 11.16 28.20 -18.06
N LYS A 63 9.81 28.13 -17.96
CA LYS A 63 8.92 29.11 -18.59
C LYS A 63 9.23 30.54 -18.15
N SER A 64 9.31 30.78 -16.84
CA SER A 64 9.62 32.12 -16.31
C SER A 64 10.99 32.63 -16.76
N HIS A 65 11.99 31.74 -16.89
CA HIS A 65 13.29 32.10 -17.45
C HIS A 65 13.17 32.57 -18.91
N LEU A 66 12.46 31.82 -19.75
CA LEU A 66 12.22 32.17 -21.14
C LEU A 66 11.39 33.44 -21.30
N ASP A 67 10.37 33.65 -20.45
CA ASP A 67 9.60 34.90 -20.38
C ASP A 67 10.50 36.10 -20.09
N GLY A 68 11.44 35.96 -19.14
CA GLY A 68 12.42 37.00 -18.83
C GLY A 68 13.34 37.32 -20.02
N LEU A 69 13.79 36.31 -20.76
CA LEU A 69 14.59 36.51 -21.96
C LEU A 69 13.79 37.23 -23.06
N VAL A 70 12.52 36.84 -23.26
CA VAL A 70 11.63 37.50 -24.24
C VAL A 70 11.38 38.96 -23.86
N ALA A 71 11.07 39.23 -22.59
CA ALA A 71 10.85 40.58 -22.09
C ALA A 71 12.09 41.47 -22.20
N SER A 72 13.29 40.91 -22.09
CA SER A 72 14.54 41.66 -22.23
C SER A 72 14.78 42.19 -23.66
N GLY A 73 14.13 41.60 -24.67
CA GLY A 73 14.32 41.94 -26.09
C GLY A 73 15.73 41.67 -26.65
N ARG A 74 16.65 41.11 -25.84
CA ARG A 74 18.03 40.86 -26.24
C ARG A 74 18.22 39.37 -26.54
N PRO A 75 18.54 39.00 -27.79
CA PRO A 75 18.81 37.60 -28.10
C PRO A 75 20.07 37.15 -27.37
N PRO A 76 20.03 36.04 -26.61
CA PRO A 76 21.23 35.48 -26.01
C PRO A 76 22.16 34.94 -27.11
N LYS A 77 23.47 34.98 -26.88
CA LYS A 77 24.46 34.34 -27.76
C LYS A 77 24.25 32.83 -27.81
N ASP A 78 24.06 32.24 -26.63
CA ASP A 78 23.70 30.84 -26.45
C ASP A 78 22.48 30.75 -25.53
N LEU A 79 21.46 30.00 -25.95
CA LEU A 79 20.27 29.77 -25.13
C LEU A 79 20.58 28.67 -24.11
N ALA A 80 20.91 29.07 -22.88
CA ALA A 80 21.02 28.14 -21.75
C ALA A 80 19.62 27.74 -21.30
N THR A 81 19.15 26.56 -21.73
CA THR A 81 17.80 26.05 -21.45
C THR A 81 17.82 24.58 -21.09
N ASN A 82 16.96 24.19 -20.14
CA ASN A 82 16.70 22.79 -19.82
C ASN A 82 15.52 22.21 -20.63
N ALA A 83 14.87 23.01 -21.49
CA ALA A 83 13.66 22.63 -22.20
C ALA A 83 13.79 21.30 -22.95
N ILE A 84 14.93 21.07 -23.61
CA ILE A 84 15.18 19.83 -24.37
C ILE A 84 15.10 18.59 -23.47
N HIS A 85 15.68 18.64 -22.26
CA HIS A 85 15.62 17.54 -21.31
C HIS A 85 14.20 17.38 -20.73
N LEU A 86 13.54 18.49 -20.37
CA LEU A 86 12.17 18.45 -19.82
C LEU A 86 11.17 17.88 -20.83
N LEU A 87 11.25 18.29 -22.10
CA LEU A 87 10.42 17.76 -23.19
C LEU A 87 10.67 16.26 -23.40
N ALA A 88 11.94 15.84 -23.40
CA ALA A 88 12.30 14.44 -23.58
C ALA A 88 11.81 13.55 -22.44
N VAL A 89 11.96 14.00 -21.18
CA VAL A 89 11.41 13.28 -20.02
C VAL A 89 9.89 13.18 -20.10
N TRP A 90 9.21 14.26 -20.49
CA TRP A 90 7.75 14.24 -20.62
C TRP A 90 7.26 13.31 -21.71
N GLU A 91 7.95 13.25 -22.84
CA GLU A 91 7.63 12.29 -23.89
C GLU A 91 7.70 10.85 -23.36
N GLU A 92 8.72 10.52 -22.57
CA GLU A 92 8.83 9.20 -21.95
C GLU A 92 7.76 8.95 -20.88
N VAL A 93 7.30 9.98 -20.15
CA VAL A 93 6.15 9.86 -19.24
C VAL A 93 4.87 9.51 -20.00
N GLN A 94 4.63 10.15 -21.15
CA GLN A 94 3.45 9.88 -21.98
C GLN A 94 3.49 8.49 -22.63
N ARG A 95 4.69 7.94 -22.83
CA ARG A 95 4.92 6.60 -23.41
C ARG A 95 5.19 5.52 -22.35
N ALA A 96 5.17 5.85 -21.07
CA ALA A 96 5.43 4.88 -20.01
C ALA A 96 4.21 3.98 -19.79
N GLU A 97 4.45 2.68 -19.62
CA GLU A 97 3.43 1.74 -19.16
C GLU A 97 3.05 2.03 -17.71
N TRP A 98 1.75 2.00 -17.43
CA TRP A 98 1.20 2.24 -16.10
C TRP A 98 1.26 0.96 -15.25
N PRO A 99 1.43 1.09 -13.93
CA PRO A 99 1.49 2.34 -13.16
C PRO A 99 2.83 3.10 -13.23
N ILE A 100 2.78 4.42 -13.05
CA ILE A 100 3.97 5.28 -12.94
C ILE A 100 4.28 5.50 -11.45
N GLY A 101 5.44 5.03 -10.99
CA GLY A 101 5.86 5.19 -9.59
C GLY A 101 6.39 6.60 -9.32
N CYS A 102 7.35 7.06 -10.13
CA CYS A 102 7.96 8.37 -9.95
C CYS A 102 8.48 9.01 -11.24
N ILE A 103 8.66 10.33 -11.21
CA ILE A 103 9.19 11.17 -12.29
C ILE A 103 10.30 12.07 -11.75
N ALA A 104 11.43 12.12 -12.45
CA ALA A 104 12.59 12.97 -12.19
C ALA A 104 13.09 12.87 -10.73
N GLN A 105 13.35 11.66 -10.26
CA GLN A 105 13.77 11.38 -8.89
C GLN A 105 15.21 10.90 -8.79
N VAL A 106 15.77 11.14 -7.61
CA VAL A 106 17.03 10.52 -7.18
C VAL A 106 16.66 9.41 -6.21
N LEU A 107 17.04 8.19 -6.55
CA LEU A 107 16.84 7.00 -5.73
C LEU A 107 18.12 6.73 -4.94
N GLU A 108 17.95 6.37 -3.67
CA GLU A 108 19.04 5.98 -2.78
C GLU A 108 19.14 4.45 -2.78
N CYS A 109 20.31 3.93 -3.12
CA CYS A 109 20.60 2.50 -3.12
C CYS A 109 21.11 2.04 -1.74
N PRO A 110 21.11 0.73 -1.44
CA PRO A 110 21.49 0.22 -0.11
C PRO A 110 22.94 0.50 0.27
N ASP A 111 23.81 0.66 -0.71
CA ASP A 111 25.22 1.05 -0.56
C ASP A 111 25.40 2.55 -0.26
N GLY A 112 24.31 3.31 -0.19
CA GLY A 112 24.30 4.76 -0.01
C GLY A 112 24.55 5.55 -1.30
N SER A 113 24.73 4.87 -2.44
CA SER A 113 24.85 5.54 -3.73
C SER A 113 23.51 6.16 -4.15
N GLN A 114 23.59 7.20 -4.99
CA GLN A 114 22.43 7.92 -5.48
C GLN A 114 22.37 7.84 -6.99
N VAL A 115 21.23 7.39 -7.52
CA VAL A 115 21.01 7.27 -8.96
C VAL A 115 19.82 8.13 -9.40
N LYS A 116 20.02 8.94 -10.45
CA LYS A 116 18.96 9.79 -11.00
C LYS A 116 18.17 9.02 -12.06
N VAL A 117 16.93 8.66 -11.76
CA VAL A 117 15.98 8.03 -12.67
C VAL A 117 14.95 9.06 -13.14
N ASP A 118 14.70 9.13 -14.44
CA ASP A 118 13.81 10.15 -15.00
C ASP A 118 12.34 9.68 -15.01
N VAL A 119 12.08 8.40 -15.25
CA VAL A 119 10.75 7.79 -15.08
C VAL A 119 10.87 6.39 -14.51
N VAL A 120 10.04 6.04 -13.52
CA VAL A 120 9.85 4.66 -13.05
C VAL A 120 8.48 4.20 -13.53
N ALA A 121 8.49 3.28 -14.48
CA ALA A 121 7.31 2.75 -15.17
C ALA A 121 7.01 1.31 -14.74
N LYS A 122 5.87 0.75 -15.20
CA LYS A 122 5.43 -0.62 -14.90
C LYS A 122 5.45 -0.93 -13.40
N GLY A 123 5.05 0.05 -12.59
CA GLY A 123 5.07 -0.04 -11.13
C GLY A 123 6.40 -0.52 -10.55
N GLY A 124 7.51 0.03 -11.05
CA GLY A 124 8.84 -0.26 -10.51
C GLY A 124 9.59 -1.41 -11.21
N GLN A 125 9.02 -2.05 -12.24
CA GLN A 125 9.72 -3.06 -13.04
C GLN A 125 10.60 -2.46 -14.13
N GLU A 126 10.51 -1.16 -14.39
CA GLU A 126 11.25 -0.51 -15.46
C GLU A 126 11.70 0.90 -15.06
N TRP A 127 12.98 1.17 -15.27
CA TRP A 127 13.61 2.46 -15.01
C TRP A 127 14.02 3.08 -16.35
N ILE A 128 13.57 4.30 -16.60
CA ILE A 128 13.86 5.04 -17.83
C ILE A 128 14.79 6.19 -17.47
N LYS A 129 15.92 6.23 -18.17
CA LYS A 129 16.92 7.31 -18.09
C LYS A 129 16.98 8.03 -19.41
N VAL A 130 16.83 9.35 -19.38
CA VAL A 130 16.88 10.20 -20.57
C VAL A 130 18.16 11.01 -20.56
N ASN A 131 18.95 10.86 -21.61
CA ASN A 131 20.18 11.62 -21.83
C ASN A 131 20.12 12.32 -23.20
N THR A 132 20.35 13.64 -23.19
CA THR A 132 20.21 14.53 -24.34
C THR A 132 21.57 14.91 -24.96
N ILE A 133 22.59 14.09 -24.76
CA ILE A 133 23.93 14.28 -25.37
C ILE A 133 23.84 14.32 -26.90
N LYS A 134 24.64 15.20 -27.52
CA LYS A 134 24.76 15.30 -28.98
C LYS A 134 25.98 14.53 -29.46
N GLU A 135 25.98 14.16 -30.74
CA GLU A 135 27.15 13.57 -31.42
C GLU A 135 28.41 14.42 -31.23
N SER A 136 28.31 15.74 -31.41
CA SER A 136 29.45 16.64 -31.27
C SER A 136 30.04 16.65 -29.86
N ARG A 137 29.22 16.44 -28.83
CA ARG A 137 29.67 16.36 -27.44
C ARG A 137 30.35 15.02 -27.18
N LEU A 138 29.75 13.93 -27.66
CA LEU A 138 30.34 12.60 -27.53
C LEU A 138 31.71 12.52 -28.25
N MET A 139 31.81 13.11 -29.45
CA MET A 139 33.10 13.23 -30.15
C MET A 139 34.13 14.06 -29.38
N ALA A 140 33.71 15.12 -28.67
CA ALA A 140 34.63 15.90 -27.86
C ALA A 140 35.20 15.06 -26.70
N GLU A 141 34.36 14.25 -26.04
CA GLU A 141 34.77 13.34 -24.98
C GLU A 141 35.74 12.26 -25.48
N LEU A 142 35.48 11.71 -26.67
CA LEU A 142 36.39 10.74 -27.29
C LEU A 142 37.76 11.34 -27.63
N ARG A 143 37.80 12.56 -28.19
CA ARG A 143 39.07 13.26 -28.48
C ARG A 143 39.83 13.63 -27.22
N GLU A 144 39.11 14.02 -26.17
CA GLU A 144 39.70 14.29 -24.87
C GLU A 144 40.37 13.02 -24.30
N HIS A 145 39.69 11.88 -24.37
CA HIS A 145 40.26 10.58 -23.99
C HIS A 145 41.51 10.22 -24.79
N ASP A 146 41.50 10.44 -26.11
CA ASP A 146 42.66 10.22 -26.99
C ASP A 146 43.84 11.13 -26.63
N SER A 147 43.54 12.37 -26.23
CA SER A 147 44.57 13.33 -25.80
C SER A 147 45.24 12.88 -24.51
N TYR A 148 44.50 12.29 -23.56
CA TYR A 148 45.09 11.75 -22.32
C TYR A 148 45.91 10.48 -22.60
N CYS A 149 45.43 9.58 -23.47
CA CYS A 149 46.17 8.36 -23.80
C CYS A 149 47.47 8.63 -24.56
N ASN A 150 47.49 9.67 -25.42
CA ASN A 150 48.67 10.04 -26.21
C ASN A 150 49.62 11.01 -25.50
N SER A 151 49.26 11.53 -24.32
CA SER A 151 50.09 12.47 -23.55
C SER A 151 50.76 11.84 -22.33
N ASP A 152 50.71 10.51 -22.18
CA ASP A 152 51.63 9.81 -21.30
C ASP A 152 53.05 9.99 -21.87
N TYR A 153 53.73 10.97 -21.27
CA TYR A 153 55.06 11.42 -21.63
C TYR A 153 56.02 10.24 -21.63
N SER A 154 56.71 10.08 -22.75
CA SER A 154 58.00 9.42 -22.81
C SER A 154 58.95 10.05 -21.80
N ASP A 155 59.03 9.52 -20.58
CA ASP A 155 60.21 9.68 -19.74
C ASP A 155 60.54 8.36 -19.02
N SER A 156 61.84 8.13 -18.91
CA SER A 156 62.54 6.86 -18.73
C SER A 156 62.02 5.90 -17.65
N ASP A 157 62.10 4.62 -17.97
CA ASP A 157 62.39 3.47 -17.10
C ASP A 157 61.60 3.34 -15.77
N SER A 158 60.47 2.64 -15.83
CA SER A 158 60.05 1.79 -14.70
C SER A 158 59.08 0.70 -15.16
N GLU A 159 59.54 -0.55 -15.10
CA GLU A 159 58.69 -1.72 -15.26
C GLU A 159 57.67 -1.79 -14.11
N GLY A 160 56.45 -1.35 -14.38
CA GLY A 160 55.30 -1.46 -13.50
C GLY A 160 54.05 -1.69 -14.33
N GLU A 161 53.45 -2.86 -14.15
CA GLU A 161 52.24 -3.39 -14.81
C GLU A 161 51.35 -2.34 -15.49
N SER A 162 51.36 -2.39 -16.83
CA SER A 162 50.49 -1.62 -17.71
C SER A 162 49.02 -1.85 -17.35
N ARG A 163 48.37 -0.81 -16.79
CA ARG A 163 46.91 -0.75 -16.69
C ARG A 163 46.30 -0.92 -18.09
N PRO A 164 45.21 -1.68 -18.27
CA PRO A 164 44.67 -1.93 -19.61
C PRO A 164 44.05 -0.65 -20.17
N LEU A 165 44.81 0.08 -20.98
CA LEU A 165 44.52 1.35 -21.65
C LEU A 165 43.47 1.27 -22.79
N ASN A 166 42.75 0.16 -22.95
CA ASN A 166 41.97 -0.13 -24.17
C ASN A 166 40.44 -0.21 -23.99
N ARG A 167 39.87 0.22 -22.86
CA ARG A 167 38.41 0.17 -22.68
C ARG A 167 37.76 1.48 -23.11
N LEU A 168 36.96 1.46 -24.17
CA LEU A 168 36.12 2.57 -24.59
C LEU A 168 35.24 3.03 -23.41
N THR A 169 35.45 4.25 -22.93
CA THR A 169 34.66 4.87 -21.87
C THR A 169 34.27 6.29 -22.25
N ASN A 170 33.07 6.70 -21.85
CA ASN A 170 32.56 8.07 -21.97
C ASN A 170 31.40 8.26 -20.99
N SER A 171 30.92 9.51 -20.88
CA SER A 171 29.88 9.87 -19.91
C SER A 171 28.58 9.08 -20.08
N ALA A 172 28.22 8.69 -21.31
CA ALA A 172 27.02 7.90 -21.58
C ALA A 172 27.17 6.44 -21.11
N ILE A 173 28.34 5.83 -21.33
CA ILE A 173 28.66 4.48 -20.85
C ILE A 173 28.69 4.45 -19.32
N GLU A 174 29.37 5.41 -18.69
CA GLU A 174 29.47 5.50 -17.23
C GLU A 174 28.10 5.67 -16.57
N GLN A 175 27.26 6.54 -17.13
CA GLN A 175 25.90 6.73 -16.63
C GLN A 175 25.04 5.47 -16.81
N ALA A 176 25.14 4.80 -17.96
CA ALA A 176 24.42 3.55 -18.22
C ALA A 176 24.88 2.43 -17.28
N ALA A 177 26.19 2.30 -17.05
CA ALA A 177 26.75 1.31 -16.13
C ALA A 177 26.25 1.55 -14.70
N SER A 178 26.34 2.80 -14.23
CA SER A 178 25.88 3.19 -12.90
C SER A 178 24.40 2.87 -12.68
N ILE A 179 23.51 3.25 -13.61
CA ILE A 179 22.08 2.97 -13.44
C ILE A 179 21.74 1.48 -13.51
N VAL A 180 22.42 0.70 -14.36
CA VAL A 180 22.21 -0.74 -14.46
C VAL A 180 22.69 -1.46 -13.20
N GLU A 181 23.82 -1.04 -12.63
CA GLU A 181 24.32 -1.58 -11.38
C GLU A 181 23.38 -1.23 -10.22
N SER A 182 22.99 0.04 -10.10
CA SER A 182 22.02 0.50 -9.10
C SER A 182 20.68 -0.21 -9.22
N ALA A 183 20.20 -0.50 -10.44
CA ALA A 183 18.98 -1.27 -10.67
C ALA A 183 19.10 -2.70 -10.12
N LYS A 184 20.25 -3.36 -10.27
CA LYS A 184 20.49 -4.72 -9.77
C LYS A 184 20.52 -4.79 -8.24
N THR A 185 21.02 -3.75 -7.58
CA THR A 185 21.15 -3.71 -6.11
C THR A 185 19.96 -3.05 -5.40
N TYR A 186 19.04 -2.43 -6.14
CA TYR A 186 17.90 -1.73 -5.56
C TYR A 186 17.02 -2.69 -4.74
N PRO A 187 16.65 -2.34 -3.49
CA PRO A 187 15.92 -3.24 -2.62
C PRO A 187 14.52 -3.48 -3.18
N ARG A 188 14.18 -4.75 -3.39
CA ARG A 188 12.85 -5.20 -3.84
C ARG A 188 12.36 -6.33 -2.96
N LEU A 189 11.07 -6.64 -3.07
CA LEU A 189 10.51 -7.83 -2.45
C LEU A 189 11.27 -9.09 -2.91
N PRO A 190 11.47 -10.08 -2.02
CA PRO A 190 12.04 -11.36 -2.39
C PRO A 190 11.37 -11.93 -3.66
N HIS A 191 12.15 -12.59 -4.51
CA HIS A 191 11.73 -13.16 -5.80
C HIS A 191 11.30 -12.16 -6.89
N SER A 192 11.36 -10.85 -6.62
CA SER A 192 11.10 -9.83 -7.63
C SER A 192 12.37 -9.55 -8.44
N SER A 193 12.33 -9.73 -9.76
CA SER A 193 13.49 -9.50 -10.66
C SER A 193 14.00 -8.05 -10.59
N PRO A 194 15.28 -7.74 -10.83
CA PRO A 194 15.70 -6.34 -10.96
C PRO A 194 14.88 -5.57 -12.02
N PRO A 195 14.68 -4.25 -11.86
CA PRO A 195 14.05 -3.43 -12.88
C PRO A 195 14.87 -3.45 -14.17
N LYS A 196 14.18 -3.52 -15.30
CA LYS A 196 14.79 -3.35 -16.61
C LYS A 196 15.17 -1.87 -16.79
N VAL A 197 16.38 -1.61 -17.27
CA VAL A 197 16.82 -0.25 -17.56
C VAL A 197 16.59 0.04 -19.03
N ARG A 198 15.79 1.07 -19.32
CA ARG A 198 15.71 1.71 -20.63
C ARG A 198 16.54 2.97 -20.63
N TYR A 199 17.49 3.07 -21.54
CA TYR A 199 18.39 4.20 -21.66
C TYR A 199 18.13 4.93 -22.98
N VAL A 200 17.67 6.17 -22.90
CA VAL A 200 17.17 6.94 -24.04
C VAL A 200 18.17 8.01 -24.44
N LEU A 201 18.71 7.90 -25.66
CA LEU A 201 19.57 8.89 -26.31
C LEU A 201 18.78 9.59 -27.42
N ASN A 202 17.90 10.51 -27.03
CA ASN A 202 16.88 11.09 -27.90
C ASN A 202 17.40 12.07 -28.99
N ARG A 203 18.73 12.20 -29.14
CA ARG A 203 19.39 13.07 -30.12
C ARG A 203 20.46 12.38 -30.95
N LEU A 204 20.56 11.07 -30.81
CA LEU A 204 21.45 10.21 -31.58
C LEU A 204 20.60 9.23 -32.37
N GLU A 205 21.08 8.82 -33.54
CA GLU A 205 20.38 7.93 -34.46
C GLU A 205 21.24 6.69 -34.66
N GLU A 206 20.66 5.52 -34.96
CA GLU A 206 21.46 4.32 -35.18
C GLU A 206 22.39 4.49 -36.40
N ASP A 207 21.81 5.01 -37.48
CA ASP A 207 22.43 5.16 -38.79
C ASP A 207 22.03 6.52 -39.38
N PRO A 208 22.63 7.63 -38.91
CA PRO A 208 22.33 8.96 -39.46
C PRO A 208 22.73 9.05 -40.94
N GLU A 209 22.08 9.92 -41.71
CA GLU A 209 22.46 10.19 -43.10
C GLU A 209 23.93 10.64 -43.19
N GLY A 210 24.73 9.91 -43.96
CA GLY A 210 26.18 10.14 -44.08
C GLY A 210 27.04 9.42 -43.03
N GLY A 211 26.42 8.72 -42.08
CA GLY A 211 27.08 7.94 -41.04
C GLY A 211 27.81 8.78 -39.99
N TYR A 212 28.23 8.12 -38.92
CA TYR A 212 29.07 8.75 -37.90
C TYR A 212 30.50 8.91 -38.42
N ARG A 213 31.11 10.08 -38.13
CA ARG A 213 32.52 10.33 -38.50
C ARG A 213 33.50 9.45 -37.74
N ASP A 214 33.15 9.06 -36.51
CA ASP A 214 33.96 8.24 -35.63
C ASP A 214 33.22 6.92 -35.34
N PRO A 215 33.81 5.75 -35.68
CA PRO A 215 33.16 4.45 -35.48
C PRO A 215 32.90 4.14 -34.00
N ARG A 216 33.66 4.73 -33.06
CA ARG A 216 33.52 4.50 -31.61
C ARG A 216 32.18 4.98 -31.05
N ILE A 217 31.45 5.81 -31.78
CA ILE A 217 30.08 6.18 -31.43
C ILE A 217 29.15 4.96 -31.51
N LYS A 218 29.29 4.12 -32.54
CA LYS A 218 28.52 2.86 -32.65
C LYS A 218 28.97 1.86 -31.60
N GLU A 219 30.28 1.75 -31.36
CA GLU A 219 30.83 0.90 -30.28
C GLU A 219 30.31 1.34 -28.89
N THR A 220 30.05 2.64 -28.69
CA THR A 220 29.42 3.15 -27.46
C THR A 220 28.02 2.58 -27.28
N PHE A 221 27.22 2.53 -28.36
CA PHE A 221 25.87 1.98 -28.32
C PHE A 221 25.87 0.48 -28.01
N GLU A 222 26.75 -0.27 -28.66
CA GLU A 222 26.95 -1.69 -28.39
C GLU A 222 27.42 -1.94 -26.96
N THR A 223 28.33 -1.11 -26.45
CA THR A 223 28.79 -1.19 -25.06
C THR A 223 27.63 -0.97 -24.09
N ILE A 224 26.77 0.02 -24.31
CA ILE A 224 25.58 0.27 -23.47
C ILE A 224 24.62 -0.93 -23.51
N ARG A 225 24.38 -1.51 -24.69
CA ARG A 225 23.56 -2.72 -24.83
C ARG A 225 24.16 -3.92 -24.09
N ASN A 226 25.49 -4.09 -24.19
CA ASN A 226 26.22 -5.18 -23.54
C ASN A 226 26.23 -5.06 -22.01
N LEU A 227 26.03 -3.86 -21.45
CA LEU A 227 25.80 -3.69 -20.00
C LEU A 227 24.45 -4.26 -19.55
N GLY A 228 23.50 -4.44 -20.48
CA GLY A 228 22.14 -4.93 -20.22
C GLY A 228 21.07 -3.83 -20.21
N ALA A 229 21.37 -2.64 -20.73
CA ALA A 229 20.39 -1.58 -20.92
C ALA A 229 19.67 -1.72 -22.27
N ASP A 230 18.36 -1.49 -22.28
CA ASP A 230 17.55 -1.33 -23.48
C ASP A 230 17.76 0.08 -24.06
N LEU A 231 18.64 0.19 -25.05
CA LEU A 231 19.05 1.46 -25.65
C LEU A 231 18.03 1.91 -26.71
N VAL A 232 17.45 3.09 -26.50
CA VAL A 232 16.50 3.74 -27.42
C VAL A 232 17.12 5.01 -28.01
N LEU A 233 17.18 5.09 -29.33
CA LEU A 233 17.72 6.23 -30.08
C LEU A 233 16.60 7.06 -30.70
N ALA A 234 16.93 8.25 -31.22
CA ALA A 234 15.98 9.16 -31.86
C ALA A 234 15.32 8.55 -33.11
N SER A 235 16.09 7.79 -33.90
CA SER A 235 15.62 7.15 -35.13
C SER A 235 14.92 5.80 -34.90
N SER A 236 14.96 5.25 -33.68
CA SER A 236 14.31 3.99 -33.37
C SER A 236 12.81 4.14 -33.55
N ALA A 237 12.20 3.25 -34.35
CA ALA A 237 10.74 3.19 -34.49
C ALA A 237 10.13 3.03 -33.09
N ARG A 238 9.59 4.13 -32.55
CA ARG A 238 9.06 4.11 -31.19
C ARG A 238 7.83 3.23 -31.19
N SER A 239 7.78 2.31 -30.24
CA SER A 239 6.63 1.43 -30.06
C SER A 239 5.35 2.27 -29.94
N PRO A 240 4.20 1.75 -30.41
CA PRO A 240 2.91 2.41 -30.20
C PRO A 240 2.72 2.76 -28.73
N CYS A 241 1.89 3.78 -28.46
CA CYS A 241 1.55 4.15 -27.09
C CYS A 241 1.14 2.88 -26.32
N PRO A 242 1.78 2.56 -25.17
CA PRO A 242 1.58 1.28 -24.54
C PRO A 242 0.13 1.05 -24.12
N THR A 243 -0.26 -0.22 -24.01
CA THR A 243 -1.55 -0.60 -23.45
C THR A 243 -1.60 -0.16 -21.99
N GLN A 244 -2.43 0.85 -21.70
CA GLN A 244 -2.70 1.29 -20.33
C GLN A 244 -3.55 0.22 -19.64
N VAL A 245 -2.93 -0.53 -18.73
CA VAL A 245 -3.63 -1.57 -17.97
C VAL A 245 -4.45 -0.92 -16.86
N HIS A 246 -5.76 -1.06 -16.97
CA HIS A 246 -6.72 -0.65 -15.95
C HIS A 246 -7.39 -1.90 -15.37
N PRO A 247 -6.96 -2.39 -14.20
CA PRO A 247 -7.71 -3.46 -13.56
C PRO A 247 -9.12 -2.95 -13.24
N PRO A 248 -10.14 -3.81 -13.33
CA PRO A 248 -11.48 -3.46 -12.89
C PRO A 248 -11.51 -3.23 -11.37
N PRO A 249 -12.54 -2.54 -10.85
CA PRO A 249 -12.71 -2.36 -9.42
C PRO A 249 -12.69 -3.71 -8.67
N PRO A 250 -12.06 -3.77 -7.47
CA PRO A 250 -11.94 -5.00 -6.74
C PRO A 250 -13.32 -5.54 -6.32
N LYS A 251 -13.53 -6.84 -6.55
CA LYS A 251 -14.74 -7.60 -6.20
C LYS A 251 -14.36 -8.82 -5.34
N PRO A 252 -15.23 -9.24 -4.41
CA PRO A 252 -15.00 -10.48 -3.67
C PRO A 252 -15.08 -11.68 -4.62
N THR A 253 -14.32 -12.72 -4.31
CA THR A 253 -14.43 -14.04 -4.95
C THR A 253 -15.67 -14.79 -4.46
N SER A 254 -16.09 -15.84 -5.18
CA SER A 254 -17.21 -16.69 -4.75
C SER A 254 -16.95 -17.41 -3.43
N LYS A 255 -15.68 -17.68 -3.10
CA LYS A 255 -15.24 -18.25 -1.82
C LYS A 255 -14.63 -17.16 -0.97
N ILE A 256 -15.17 -16.92 0.23
CA ILE A 256 -14.73 -15.87 1.14
C ILE A 256 -14.19 -16.53 2.41
N LEU A 257 -12.94 -16.27 2.74
CA LEU A 257 -12.31 -16.76 3.97
C LEU A 257 -12.48 -15.73 5.09
N LEU A 258 -13.11 -16.11 6.19
CA LEU A 258 -13.36 -15.25 7.33
C LEU A 258 -12.20 -15.34 8.33
N ASP A 259 -11.53 -14.21 8.57
CA ASP A 259 -10.60 -14.08 9.67
C ASP A 259 -11.32 -14.16 11.03
N LEU A 260 -10.61 -14.56 12.08
CA LEU A 260 -11.16 -14.72 13.43
C LEU A 260 -11.95 -13.50 13.90
N SER A 261 -11.42 -12.31 13.61
CA SER A 261 -12.02 -11.03 13.99
C SER A 261 -13.43 -10.82 13.42
N VAL A 262 -13.69 -11.34 12.22
CA VAL A 262 -15.00 -11.23 11.56
C VAL A 262 -15.95 -12.29 12.08
N VAL A 263 -15.47 -13.53 12.30
CA VAL A 263 -16.30 -14.60 12.86
C VAL A 263 -16.77 -14.25 14.28
N VAL A 264 -15.88 -13.65 15.09
CA VAL A 264 -16.24 -13.10 16.41
C VAL A 264 -17.35 -12.06 16.29
N ALA A 265 -17.23 -11.16 15.32
CA ALA A 265 -18.21 -10.10 15.14
C ALA A 265 -19.54 -10.61 14.59
N LEU A 266 -19.53 -11.59 13.70
CA LEU A 266 -20.72 -12.29 13.24
C LEU A 266 -21.46 -12.96 14.39
N CYS A 267 -20.81 -13.31 15.50
CA CYS A 267 -21.49 -13.88 16.67
C CYS A 267 -21.91 -12.82 17.69
N CYS A 268 -21.41 -11.58 17.57
CA CYS A 268 -21.54 -10.53 18.58
C CYS A 268 -23.00 -10.08 18.80
N ASP A 269 -23.36 -9.87 20.06
CA ASP A 269 -24.68 -9.36 20.46
C ASP A 269 -25.05 -8.02 19.76
N SER A 270 -24.08 -7.11 19.56
CA SER A 270 -24.31 -5.83 18.88
C SER A 270 -24.76 -5.98 17.41
N THR A 271 -24.33 -7.05 16.73
CA THR A 271 -24.72 -7.35 15.35
C THR A 271 -26.13 -7.92 15.26
N HIS A 272 -26.60 -8.61 16.32
CA HIS A 272 -27.89 -9.30 16.32
C HIS A 272 -29.01 -8.59 17.09
N ARG A 273 -28.72 -7.75 18.09
CA ARG A 273 -29.76 -7.05 18.86
C ARG A 273 -30.27 -5.79 18.18
N PRO A 274 -31.48 -5.30 18.52
CA PRO A 274 -31.94 -3.98 18.06
C PRO A 274 -30.91 -2.88 18.36
N LEU A 275 -30.65 -2.05 17.34
CA LEU A 275 -29.72 -0.92 17.44
C LEU A 275 -30.29 0.17 18.35
N PRO A 276 -29.43 0.96 19.01
CA PRO A 276 -29.89 2.09 19.81
C PRO A 276 -30.59 3.14 18.94
N THR A 277 -31.70 3.66 19.45
CA THR A 277 -32.55 4.67 18.80
C THR A 277 -32.13 6.11 19.13
N SER A 278 -31.27 6.28 20.14
CA SER A 278 -30.75 7.58 20.57
C SER A 278 -29.32 7.47 21.12
N ASP A 279 -28.60 8.60 21.14
CA ASP A 279 -27.27 8.68 21.77
C ASP A 279 -27.31 8.38 23.27
N VAL A 280 -28.41 8.76 23.94
CA VAL A 280 -28.62 8.44 25.36
C VAL A 280 -28.73 6.93 25.56
N GLU A 281 -29.48 6.24 24.71
CA GLU A 281 -29.59 4.79 24.74
C GLU A 281 -28.21 4.15 24.48
N LEU A 282 -27.51 4.57 23.43
CA LEU A 282 -26.17 4.10 23.07
C LEU A 282 -25.18 4.21 24.25
N GLU A 283 -25.14 5.37 24.91
CA GLU A 283 -24.27 5.61 26.07
C GLU A 283 -24.66 4.73 27.26
N SER A 284 -25.95 4.50 27.49
CA SER A 284 -26.44 3.69 28.62
C SER A 284 -26.18 2.18 28.47
N ARG A 285 -25.95 1.66 27.26
CA ARG A 285 -25.82 0.21 26.99
C ARG A 285 -24.64 -0.46 27.70
N PHE A 286 -23.55 0.26 27.96
CA PHE A 286 -22.32 -0.28 28.53
C PHE A 286 -21.82 0.49 29.76
N ARG A 287 -22.63 1.42 30.29
CA ARG A 287 -22.30 2.25 31.44
C ARG A 287 -23.31 1.95 32.56
N PRO A 288 -22.86 1.49 33.74
CA PRO A 288 -23.76 1.33 34.87
C PRO A 288 -24.21 2.71 35.39
N LEU A 289 -25.38 2.71 36.03
CA LEU A 289 -25.90 3.83 36.78
C LEU A 289 -25.09 3.98 38.07
N VAL A 290 -24.95 5.21 38.53
CA VAL A 290 -24.35 5.58 39.82
C VAL A 290 -25.26 6.59 40.49
N LEU A 291 -25.37 6.49 41.81
CA LEU A 291 -26.09 7.46 42.63
C LEU A 291 -25.13 8.62 42.97
N GLY A 292 -25.48 9.83 42.53
CA GLY A 292 -24.74 11.04 42.87
C GLY A 292 -24.90 11.41 44.35
N GLU A 293 -24.05 12.32 44.84
CA GLU A 293 -24.13 12.87 46.20
C GLU A 293 -25.46 13.61 46.47
N ASP A 294 -26.13 14.04 45.39
CA ASP A 294 -27.44 14.68 45.36
C ASP A 294 -28.62 13.67 45.29
N GLY A 295 -28.35 12.37 45.31
CA GLY A 295 -29.34 11.31 45.19
C GLY A 295 -29.88 11.11 43.76
N GLN A 296 -29.30 11.79 42.75
CA GLN A 296 -29.71 11.62 41.35
C GLN A 296 -28.98 10.45 40.70
N LEU A 297 -29.67 9.73 39.81
CA LEU A 297 -29.07 8.66 39.02
C LEU A 297 -28.35 9.25 37.79
N ALA A 298 -27.06 8.99 37.68
CA ALA A 298 -26.25 9.36 36.52
C ALA A 298 -25.52 8.14 35.93
N LEU A 299 -25.02 8.24 34.70
CA LEU A 299 -24.20 7.17 34.11
C LEU A 299 -22.74 7.29 34.58
N ALA A 300 -22.13 6.18 35.00
CA ALA A 300 -20.71 6.11 35.37
C ALA A 300 -19.77 6.56 34.24
N ALA A 301 -18.55 7.00 34.53
CA ALA A 301 -17.58 7.36 33.48
C ALA A 301 -17.18 6.14 32.63
N HIS A 302 -16.80 6.37 31.37
CA HIS A 302 -16.26 5.32 30.51
C HIS A 302 -14.90 4.83 31.01
N VAL A 303 -14.72 3.51 31.02
CA VAL A 303 -13.40 2.85 31.02
C VAL A 303 -13.02 2.50 29.58
N PRO A 304 -11.74 2.21 29.26
CA PRO A 304 -11.32 1.94 27.88
C PRO A 304 -12.19 0.90 27.16
N VAL A 305 -12.50 -0.22 27.81
CA VAL A 305 -13.34 -1.29 27.24
C VAL A 305 -14.76 -0.82 26.92
N THR A 306 -15.42 -0.10 27.82
CA THR A 306 -16.81 0.35 27.59
C THR A 306 -16.87 1.47 26.54
N LYS A 307 -15.80 2.27 26.44
CA LYS A 307 -15.65 3.27 25.38
C LYS A 307 -15.54 2.59 24.01
N ASP A 308 -14.71 1.55 23.91
CA ASP A 308 -14.48 0.80 22.67
C ASP A 308 -15.77 0.07 22.23
N LEU A 309 -16.47 -0.60 23.15
CA LEU A 309 -17.76 -1.26 22.85
C LEU A 309 -18.84 -0.27 22.40
N ARG A 310 -18.91 0.91 23.02
CA ARG A 310 -19.82 1.98 22.58
C ARG A 310 -19.46 2.48 21.18
N ASP A 311 -18.18 2.72 20.90
CA ASP A 311 -17.76 3.15 19.55
C ASP A 311 -18.05 2.09 18.49
N GLN A 312 -17.87 0.81 18.82
CA GLN A 312 -18.23 -0.30 17.94
C GLN A 312 -19.74 -0.39 17.70
N LEU A 313 -20.58 -0.21 18.73
CA LEU A 313 -22.03 -0.21 18.58
C LEU A 313 -22.51 1.00 17.78
N ARG A 314 -21.90 2.19 17.99
CA ARG A 314 -22.16 3.37 17.17
C ARG A 314 -21.84 3.09 15.70
N TRP A 315 -20.73 2.44 15.43
CA TRP A 315 -20.33 2.06 14.08
C TRP A 315 -21.34 1.07 13.46
N GLU A 316 -21.69 0.02 14.18
CA GLU A 316 -22.69 -0.98 13.75
C GLU A 316 -24.07 -0.34 13.50
N SER A 317 -24.43 0.74 14.19
CA SER A 317 -25.64 1.51 13.90
C SER A 317 -25.59 2.27 12.57
N GLN A 318 -24.41 2.71 12.15
CA GLN A 318 -24.20 3.47 10.91
C GLN A 318 -23.96 2.55 9.72
N HIS A 319 -23.27 1.43 9.97
CA HIS A 319 -22.74 0.50 8.99
C HIS A 319 -22.95 -0.94 9.47
N PRO A 320 -24.18 -1.47 9.46
CA PRO A 320 -24.47 -2.79 10.02
C PRO A 320 -23.79 -3.89 9.20
N LEU A 321 -22.95 -4.71 9.84
CA LEU A 321 -22.13 -5.72 9.14
C LEU A 321 -22.96 -6.64 8.22
N ILE A 322 -24.04 -7.21 8.75
CA ILE A 322 -24.90 -8.16 8.01
C ILE A 322 -25.56 -7.48 6.81
N GLN A 323 -25.99 -6.22 6.97
CA GLN A 323 -26.59 -5.46 5.88
C GLN A 323 -25.57 -5.21 4.77
N GLU A 324 -24.36 -4.77 5.14
CA GLU A 324 -23.30 -4.55 4.17
C GLU A 324 -22.95 -5.83 3.42
N LEU A 325 -22.77 -6.96 4.11
CA LEU A 325 -22.50 -8.24 3.45
C LEU A 325 -23.61 -8.61 2.47
N LYS A 326 -24.88 -8.49 2.87
CA LYS A 326 -26.03 -8.77 1.99
C LYS A 326 -26.03 -7.88 0.75
N GLU A 327 -25.94 -6.57 0.93
CA GLU A 327 -26.04 -5.60 -0.16
C GLU A 327 -24.84 -5.69 -1.11
N ARG A 328 -23.62 -5.85 -0.58
CA ARG A 328 -22.40 -5.92 -1.40
C ARG A 328 -22.32 -7.20 -2.21
N LEU A 329 -22.72 -8.32 -1.63
CA LEU A 329 -22.67 -9.62 -2.29
C LEU A 329 -23.86 -9.84 -3.23
N ALA A 330 -25.03 -9.22 -2.98
CA ALA A 330 -26.19 -9.31 -3.87
C ALA A 330 -25.95 -8.72 -5.27
N VAL A 331 -24.93 -7.89 -5.44
CA VAL A 331 -24.52 -7.33 -6.74
C VAL A 331 -23.85 -8.39 -7.63
N TYR A 332 -23.32 -9.46 -7.05
CA TYR A 332 -22.58 -10.48 -7.77
C TYR A 332 -23.45 -11.72 -8.00
N GLU A 333 -23.49 -12.18 -9.24
CA GLU A 333 -24.18 -13.42 -9.60
C GLU A 333 -23.43 -14.63 -9.03
N GLY A 334 -24.17 -15.56 -8.41
CA GLY A 334 -23.64 -16.84 -7.94
C GLY A 334 -23.84 -17.09 -6.45
N THR A 335 -23.53 -18.32 -6.05
CA THR A 335 -23.53 -18.75 -4.65
C THR A 335 -22.20 -18.40 -4.00
N HIS A 336 -22.27 -17.74 -2.85
CA HIS A 336 -21.10 -17.40 -2.06
C HIS A 336 -20.88 -18.44 -0.96
N GLU A 337 -19.67 -18.97 -0.87
CA GLU A 337 -19.26 -19.92 0.16
C GLU A 337 -18.39 -19.21 1.20
N PHE A 338 -18.65 -19.47 2.48
CA PHE A 338 -17.88 -18.90 3.57
C PHE A 338 -17.00 -19.95 4.22
N TRP A 339 -15.72 -19.65 4.33
CA TRP A 339 -14.68 -20.54 4.81
C TRP A 339 -14.02 -19.96 6.06
N VAL A 340 -13.44 -20.80 6.89
CA VAL A 340 -12.52 -20.43 7.97
C VAL A 340 -11.33 -21.39 7.99
N THR A 341 -10.24 -21.03 8.65
CA THR A 341 -9.17 -21.97 8.95
C THR A 341 -9.52 -22.86 10.16
N GLU A 342 -8.92 -24.05 10.26
CA GLU A 342 -9.07 -24.94 11.43
C GLU A 342 -8.67 -24.22 12.74
N GLU A 343 -7.68 -23.33 12.68
CA GLU A 343 -7.30 -22.48 13.82
C GLU A 343 -8.48 -21.60 14.28
N VAL A 344 -9.19 -20.94 13.37
CA VAL A 344 -10.34 -20.09 13.70
C VAL A 344 -11.48 -20.92 14.31
N ARG A 345 -11.77 -22.10 13.73
CA ARG A 345 -12.77 -23.04 14.25
C ARG A 345 -12.47 -23.45 15.69
N THR A 346 -11.20 -23.68 16.01
CA THR A 346 -10.75 -24.09 17.34
C THR A 346 -10.75 -22.93 18.34
N ARG A 347 -10.41 -21.71 17.90
CA ARG A 347 -10.25 -20.55 18.80
C ARG A 347 -11.55 -19.84 19.14
N LEU A 348 -12.53 -19.79 18.23
CA LEU A 348 -13.78 -19.08 18.47
C LEU A 348 -14.55 -19.61 19.70
N PRO A 349 -14.77 -20.93 19.89
CA PRO A 349 -15.49 -21.45 21.06
C PRO A 349 -14.81 -21.07 22.36
N ASN A 350 -13.47 -21.17 22.44
CA ASN A 350 -12.69 -20.80 23.62
C ASN A 350 -12.85 -19.31 23.96
N ILE A 351 -12.84 -18.44 22.95
CA ILE A 351 -13.07 -16.99 23.15
C ILE A 351 -14.49 -16.74 23.68
N ALA A 352 -15.49 -17.37 23.05
CA ALA A 352 -16.89 -17.22 23.48
C ALA A 352 -17.14 -17.80 24.88
N GLU A 353 -16.42 -18.84 25.29
CA GLU A 353 -16.50 -19.37 26.67
C GLU A 353 -15.94 -18.37 27.69
N ILE A 354 -14.81 -17.72 27.39
CA ILE A 354 -14.17 -16.80 28.34
C ILE A 354 -14.94 -15.47 28.44
N ILE A 355 -15.31 -14.89 27.29
CA ILE A 355 -15.87 -13.52 27.23
C ILE A 355 -17.23 -13.41 26.53
N GLY A 356 -17.78 -14.50 25.98
CA GLY A 356 -19.09 -14.46 25.33
C GLY A 356 -20.24 -14.66 26.31
N GLY A 357 -21.38 -14.04 26.03
CA GLY A 357 -22.63 -14.37 26.71
C GLY A 357 -23.31 -15.64 26.16
N GLU A 358 -24.52 -15.93 26.61
CA GLU A 358 -25.22 -17.18 26.29
C GLU A 358 -25.59 -17.26 24.81
N ASP A 359 -26.07 -16.15 24.24
CA ASP A 359 -26.47 -16.08 22.83
C ASP A 359 -25.24 -16.07 21.91
N GLU A 360 -24.18 -15.35 22.29
CA GLU A 360 -22.91 -15.34 21.56
C GLU A 360 -22.27 -16.75 21.52
N ARG A 361 -22.26 -17.46 22.65
CA ARG A 361 -21.78 -18.86 22.72
C ARG A 361 -22.62 -19.81 21.88
N ARG A 362 -23.95 -19.65 21.90
CA ARG A 362 -24.87 -20.44 21.07
C ARG A 362 -24.59 -20.22 19.59
N ARG A 363 -24.49 -18.96 19.13
CA ARG A 363 -24.15 -18.63 17.74
C ARG A 363 -22.79 -19.18 17.32
N ALA A 364 -21.78 -19.06 18.18
CA ALA A 364 -20.44 -19.59 17.93
C ALA A 364 -20.42 -21.13 17.74
N ARG A 365 -21.34 -21.87 18.37
CA ARG A 365 -21.51 -23.32 18.12
C ARG A 365 -22.32 -23.60 16.86
N ALA A 366 -23.45 -22.93 16.69
CA ALA A 366 -24.38 -23.15 15.58
C ALA A 366 -23.73 -22.88 14.21
N ILE A 367 -22.84 -21.88 14.13
CA ILE A 367 -22.20 -21.47 12.87
C ILE A 367 -21.31 -22.55 12.21
N PHE A 368 -20.77 -23.49 13.01
CA PHE A 368 -19.93 -24.60 12.53
C PHE A 368 -20.67 -25.93 12.46
N THR A 369 -21.46 -26.23 13.48
CA THR A 369 -22.11 -27.55 13.63
C THR A 369 -23.38 -27.65 12.80
N GLY A 370 -24.07 -26.52 12.58
CA GLY A 370 -25.45 -26.51 12.11
C GLY A 370 -26.45 -26.96 13.19
N ASP A 371 -25.99 -27.20 14.42
CA ASP A 371 -26.85 -27.56 15.54
C ASP A 371 -27.52 -26.31 16.10
N GLY A 372 -28.78 -26.12 15.69
CA GLY A 372 -29.63 -24.99 16.09
C GLY A 372 -29.70 -23.86 15.07
N ASP A 373 -30.56 -22.88 15.35
CA ASP A 373 -30.77 -21.72 14.47
C ASP A 373 -29.79 -20.59 14.83
N PHE A 374 -28.79 -20.35 13.98
CA PHE A 374 -27.84 -19.26 14.16
C PHE A 374 -28.54 -17.89 14.33
N TRP A 375 -29.65 -17.67 13.62
CA TRP A 375 -30.38 -16.41 13.61
C TRP A 375 -31.40 -16.28 14.75
N GLU A 376 -31.52 -17.29 15.62
CA GLU A 376 -32.41 -17.24 16.77
C GLU A 376 -32.13 -16.00 17.64
N GLY A 377 -33.18 -15.26 18.00
CA GLY A 377 -33.09 -14.02 18.77
C GLY A 377 -32.46 -12.83 18.02
N SER A 378 -32.12 -12.97 16.74
CA SER A 378 -31.53 -11.90 15.94
C SER A 378 -32.58 -11.00 15.30
N ARG A 379 -32.29 -9.69 15.24
CA ARG A 379 -33.00 -8.69 14.43
C ARG A 379 -32.98 -8.99 12.92
N TRP A 380 -32.08 -9.88 12.48
CA TRP A 380 -31.96 -10.30 11.09
C TRP A 380 -32.81 -11.53 10.75
N LYS A 381 -33.44 -12.17 11.74
CA LYS A 381 -34.26 -13.37 11.52
C LYS A 381 -35.44 -13.07 10.57
N GLY A 382 -35.57 -13.86 9.51
CA GLY A 382 -36.52 -13.68 8.41
C GLY A 382 -36.11 -12.63 7.37
N ASN A 383 -34.95 -11.99 7.54
CA ASN A 383 -34.37 -11.03 6.60
C ASN A 383 -32.86 -11.23 6.47
N GLU A 384 -32.41 -12.48 6.36
CA GLU A 384 -31.01 -12.85 6.26
C GLU A 384 -30.49 -12.70 4.82
N GLY A 385 -31.38 -12.76 3.83
CA GLY A 385 -31.04 -12.73 2.41
C GLY A 385 -30.09 -13.86 2.03
N ILE A 386 -29.00 -13.53 1.33
CA ILE A 386 -27.98 -14.50 0.90
C ILE A 386 -27.28 -15.22 2.07
N LEU A 387 -27.38 -14.70 3.30
CA LEU A 387 -26.77 -15.28 4.49
C LEU A 387 -27.72 -16.23 5.23
N GLY A 388 -28.94 -16.47 4.71
CA GLY A 388 -29.92 -17.35 5.38
C GLY A 388 -29.39 -18.76 5.62
N SER A 389 -28.57 -19.27 4.70
CA SER A 389 -27.89 -20.56 4.80
C SER A 389 -26.43 -20.44 5.22
N LEU A 390 -26.05 -19.38 5.98
CA LEU A 390 -24.68 -19.16 6.42
C LEU A 390 -24.16 -20.37 7.18
N ARG A 391 -23.23 -21.09 6.55
CA ARG A 391 -22.50 -22.21 7.14
C ARG A 391 -21.03 -22.04 6.82
N LEU A 392 -20.18 -22.21 7.82
CA LEU A 392 -18.74 -22.09 7.64
C LEU A 392 -18.13 -23.44 7.29
N HIS A 393 -17.49 -23.48 6.13
CA HIS A 393 -16.59 -24.55 5.75
C HIS A 393 -15.26 -24.35 6.47
N VAL A 394 -14.57 -25.45 6.79
CA VAL A 394 -13.30 -25.41 7.50
C VAL A 394 -12.20 -25.90 6.58
N LEU A 395 -11.15 -25.10 6.47
CA LEU A 395 -9.94 -25.42 5.74
C LEU A 395 -8.94 -26.11 6.68
N PRO A 396 -8.53 -27.36 6.41
CA PRO A 396 -7.54 -28.08 7.20
C PRO A 396 -6.16 -27.40 7.19
N GLU A 397 -5.39 -27.54 8.27
CA GLU A 397 -4.10 -26.87 8.41
C GLU A 397 -3.06 -27.35 7.37
N GLU A 398 -3.11 -28.63 7.01
CA GLU A 398 -2.23 -29.22 6.00
C GLU A 398 -2.44 -28.57 4.62
N GLU A 399 -3.66 -28.09 4.35
CA GLU A 399 -4.00 -27.48 3.07
C GLU A 399 -3.40 -26.09 2.90
N TYR A 400 -2.95 -25.39 3.95
CA TYR A 400 -2.39 -24.03 3.85
C TYR A 400 -1.03 -23.81 4.53
N ALA A 401 -0.43 -24.86 5.11
CA ALA A 401 0.90 -24.76 5.73
C ALA A 401 2.03 -24.44 4.73
N GLU A 402 1.99 -25.03 3.53
CA GLU A 402 2.99 -24.82 2.49
C GLU A 402 2.46 -23.95 1.36
N LEU A 403 3.23 -22.95 0.95
CA LEU A 403 2.87 -22.06 -0.17
C LEU A 403 3.70 -22.42 -1.38
N ASP A 404 3.03 -22.75 -2.50
CA ASP A 404 3.71 -22.95 -3.77
C ASP A 404 4.15 -21.59 -4.35
N PRO A 405 5.47 -21.33 -4.50
CA PRO A 405 5.97 -20.09 -5.08
C PRO A 405 5.46 -19.83 -6.50
N GLN A 406 5.07 -20.87 -7.25
CA GLN A 406 4.53 -20.73 -8.60
C GLN A 406 3.12 -20.13 -8.61
N LEU A 407 2.35 -20.34 -7.55
CA LEU A 407 0.95 -19.90 -7.45
C LEU A 407 0.78 -18.38 -7.56
N PHE A 408 1.84 -17.63 -7.25
CA PHE A 408 1.82 -16.18 -7.20
C PHE A 408 2.53 -15.49 -8.35
N GLN A 409 3.10 -16.24 -9.30
CA GLN A 409 3.80 -15.66 -10.45
C GLN A 409 2.86 -14.83 -11.34
N MET A 410 1.57 -15.11 -11.31
CA MET A 410 0.56 -14.41 -12.11
C MET A 410 0.13 -13.05 -11.55
N SER A 411 0.42 -12.74 -10.28
CA SER A 411 0.07 -11.46 -9.64
C SER A 411 1.21 -11.01 -8.73
N PRO A 412 1.98 -9.97 -9.13
CA PRO A 412 3.01 -9.35 -8.28
C PRO A 412 2.47 -8.94 -6.91
N PHE A 413 1.20 -8.52 -6.85
CA PHE A 413 0.55 -8.18 -5.59
C PHE A 413 0.37 -9.40 -4.69
N ARG A 414 -0.24 -10.49 -5.19
CA ARG A 414 -0.46 -11.70 -4.40
C ARG A 414 0.87 -12.30 -3.90
N GLY A 415 1.89 -12.32 -4.76
CA GLY A 415 3.22 -12.81 -4.39
C GLY A 415 3.91 -11.94 -3.34
N GLY A 416 3.84 -10.62 -3.51
CA GLY A 416 4.36 -9.68 -2.52
C GLY A 416 3.63 -9.77 -1.18
N PHE A 417 2.30 -9.90 -1.21
CA PHE A 417 1.47 -10.02 -0.01
C PHE A 417 1.80 -11.31 0.75
N ALA A 418 1.89 -12.45 0.05
CA ALA A 418 2.30 -13.72 0.63
C ALA A 418 3.69 -13.64 1.27
N THR A 419 4.66 -13.08 0.54
CA THR A 419 6.05 -12.95 0.99
C THR A 419 6.15 -12.11 2.26
N VAL A 420 5.49 -10.94 2.29
CA VAL A 420 5.47 -10.07 3.46
C VAL A 420 4.76 -10.74 4.64
N CYS A 421 3.66 -11.45 4.40
CA CYS A 421 2.97 -12.21 5.44
C CYS A 421 3.87 -13.31 6.04
N GLN A 422 4.60 -14.06 5.22
CA GLN A 422 5.58 -15.07 5.69
C GLN A 422 6.70 -14.43 6.51
N MET A 423 7.27 -13.31 6.05
CA MET A 423 8.30 -12.57 6.79
C MET A 423 7.79 -12.09 8.16
N MET A 424 6.58 -11.52 8.20
CA MET A 424 5.94 -11.10 9.44
C MET A 424 5.67 -12.29 10.36
N LEU A 425 5.18 -13.40 9.81
CA LEU A 425 4.83 -14.60 10.57
C LEU A 425 6.08 -15.20 11.24
N ALA A 426 7.18 -15.33 10.51
CA ALA A 426 8.46 -15.81 11.03
C ALA A 426 8.94 -14.96 12.23
N ILE A 427 8.79 -13.62 12.15
CA ILE A 427 9.15 -12.73 13.26
C ILE A 427 8.21 -12.91 14.45
N VAL A 428 6.89 -13.02 14.22
CA VAL A 428 5.90 -13.20 15.30
C VAL A 428 6.12 -14.54 16.03
N GLU A 429 6.46 -15.60 15.31
CA GLU A 429 6.74 -16.92 15.89
C GLU A 429 8.05 -16.93 16.69
N GLN A 430 9.07 -16.20 16.22
CA GLN A 430 10.30 -15.98 17.00
C GLN A 430 10.02 -15.17 18.28
N GLN A 431 9.21 -14.10 18.19
CA GLN A 431 8.82 -13.31 19.37
C GLN A 431 8.06 -14.17 20.40
N ALA A 432 7.12 -15.00 19.95
CA ALA A 432 6.37 -15.89 20.82
C ALA A 432 7.27 -16.92 21.50
N SER A 433 8.26 -17.46 20.78
CA SER A 433 9.22 -18.43 21.31
C SER A 433 10.23 -17.80 22.28
N ALA A 434 10.61 -16.53 22.07
CA ALA A 434 11.53 -15.79 22.93
C ALA A 434 10.87 -15.26 24.22
N SER A 435 9.54 -15.13 24.23
CA SER A 435 8.76 -14.61 25.36
C SER A 435 8.61 -15.57 26.54
N SER A 436 9.38 -16.67 26.58
CA SER A 436 9.55 -17.54 27.76
C SER A 436 10.49 -16.96 28.83
N LEU A 437 11.07 -15.77 28.61
CA LEU A 437 11.86 -15.03 29.59
C LEU A 437 11.10 -13.77 30.05
N PRO A 438 11.22 -13.36 31.32
CA PRO A 438 10.47 -12.21 31.85
C PRO A 438 10.86 -10.92 31.10
N PRO A 439 9.88 -10.05 30.79
CA PRO A 439 10.15 -8.84 30.04
C PRO A 439 11.04 -7.88 30.85
N PRO A 440 12.04 -7.23 30.23
CA PRO A 440 12.77 -6.14 30.88
C PRO A 440 11.81 -4.97 31.17
N PRO A 441 12.05 -4.20 32.24
CA PRO A 441 11.19 -3.09 32.63
C PRO A 441 11.08 -2.06 31.50
N PRO A 442 9.89 -1.46 31.30
CA PRO A 442 9.67 -0.50 30.23
C PRO A 442 10.57 0.73 30.42
N ALA A 443 11.28 1.11 29.36
CA ALA A 443 12.09 2.32 29.36
C ALA A 443 11.22 3.57 29.62
N PRO A 444 11.72 4.56 30.37
CA PRO A 444 10.96 5.76 30.71
C PRO A 444 10.55 6.51 29.44
N LYS A 445 9.26 6.85 29.35
CA LYS A 445 8.68 7.61 28.24
C LYS A 445 9.31 9.00 28.19
N THR A 446 10.28 9.20 27.31
CA THR A 446 10.79 10.53 26.98
C THR A 446 9.72 11.27 26.17
N ASN A 447 9.26 12.41 26.70
CA ASN A 447 8.35 13.32 26.02
C ASN A 447 8.88 13.65 24.61
N LYS A 448 8.08 13.34 23.59
CA LYS A 448 8.36 13.75 22.20
C LYS A 448 8.32 15.27 22.13
N THR A 449 9.49 15.90 22.16
CA THR A 449 9.64 17.27 21.68
C THR A 449 9.43 17.27 20.17
N THR A 450 8.51 18.10 19.72
CA THR A 450 8.19 18.36 18.32
C THR A 450 9.36 19.08 17.65
N SER A 451 10.36 18.34 17.17
CA SER A 451 11.36 18.89 16.23
C SER A 451 10.89 18.62 14.80
N SER A 452 10.61 19.69 14.06
CA SER A 452 10.25 19.71 12.64
C SER A 452 11.44 19.35 11.73
N ARG A 453 11.97 18.14 11.87
CA ARG A 453 12.88 17.60 10.84
C ARG A 453 12.02 17.13 9.65
N PRO A 454 12.41 17.46 8.40
CA PRO A 454 11.76 16.90 7.22
C PRO A 454 11.85 15.37 7.32
N GLY A 455 10.69 14.70 7.23
CA GLY A 455 10.57 13.27 7.46
C GLY A 455 11.52 12.50 6.55
N ARG A 456 12.56 11.91 7.14
CA ARG A 456 13.33 10.85 6.49
C ARG A 456 12.32 9.75 6.13
N ARG A 457 12.25 9.37 4.85
CA ARG A 457 11.35 8.29 4.40
C ARG A 457 11.56 7.10 5.33
N SER A 458 10.47 6.55 5.86
CA SER A 458 10.54 5.28 6.57
C SER A 458 10.93 4.26 5.52
N GLN A 459 12.20 3.86 5.52
CA GLN A 459 12.65 2.72 4.74
C GLN A 459 11.77 1.53 5.15
N PRO A 460 11.17 0.79 4.20
CA PRO A 460 10.58 -0.51 4.47
C PRO A 460 11.58 -1.37 5.25
N GLY A 461 11.10 -2.12 6.22
CA GLY A 461 11.98 -2.80 7.16
C GLY A 461 11.25 -3.24 8.41
N ILE A 462 10.77 -4.47 8.38
CA ILE A 462 10.26 -5.13 9.57
C ILE A 462 11.42 -5.63 10.41
N THR A 463 11.42 -5.29 11.70
CA THR A 463 12.40 -5.77 12.67
C THR A 463 11.72 -6.64 13.72
N ILE A 464 12.51 -7.37 14.50
CA ILE A 464 12.02 -8.15 15.65
C ILE A 464 11.35 -7.27 16.71
N ALA A 465 11.61 -5.95 16.75
CA ALA A 465 10.95 -5.04 17.68
C ALA A 465 9.59 -4.51 17.15
N SER A 466 9.24 -4.79 15.89
CA SER A 466 8.03 -4.26 15.27
C SER A 466 6.77 -4.88 15.90
N ARG A 467 5.77 -4.05 16.19
CA ARG A 467 4.43 -4.52 16.58
C ARG A 467 3.70 -5.06 15.35
N LEU A 468 3.68 -6.38 15.20
CA LEU A 468 3.15 -7.05 14.01
C LEU A 468 1.68 -7.48 14.14
N PRO A 469 1.01 -7.81 13.02
CA PRO A 469 -0.28 -8.48 13.06
C PRO A 469 -0.20 -9.81 13.81
N SER A 470 -1.33 -10.28 14.32
CA SER A 470 -1.41 -11.57 15.00
C SER A 470 -1.16 -12.74 14.05
N ASN A 471 -0.59 -13.82 14.60
CA ASN A 471 -0.27 -15.05 13.87
C ASN A 471 -1.49 -15.59 13.07
N HIS A 472 -2.64 -15.77 13.73
CA HIS A 472 -3.88 -16.22 13.07
C HIS A 472 -4.34 -15.36 11.88
N THR A 473 -4.16 -14.03 11.95
CA THR A 473 -4.57 -13.14 10.85
C THR A 473 -3.63 -13.30 9.66
N LEU A 474 -2.33 -13.40 9.91
CA LEU A 474 -1.33 -13.66 8.86
C LEU A 474 -1.56 -15.03 8.21
N ARG A 475 -1.84 -16.06 9.00
CA ARG A 475 -2.17 -17.40 8.47
C ARG A 475 -3.47 -17.41 7.65
N SER A 476 -4.51 -16.69 8.09
CA SER A 476 -5.72 -16.50 7.28
C SER A 476 -5.42 -15.83 5.94
N PHE A 477 -4.55 -14.80 5.91
CA PHE A 477 -4.12 -14.20 4.64
C PHE A 477 -3.40 -15.19 3.72
N LEU A 478 -2.47 -15.97 4.26
CA LEU A 478 -1.74 -16.98 3.49
C LEU A 478 -2.68 -18.08 2.96
N ALA A 479 -3.62 -18.56 3.77
CA ALA A 479 -4.62 -19.52 3.37
C ALA A 479 -5.52 -18.98 2.25
N GLY A 480 -6.03 -17.76 2.40
CA GLY A 480 -6.86 -17.13 1.37
C GLY A 480 -6.11 -16.97 0.05
N LEU A 481 -4.86 -16.51 0.11
CA LEU A 481 -3.99 -16.39 -1.05
C LEU A 481 -3.75 -17.73 -1.75
N LYS A 482 -3.47 -18.80 -0.98
CA LYS A 482 -3.22 -20.14 -1.53
C LYS A 482 -4.41 -20.71 -2.28
N HIS A 483 -5.61 -20.49 -1.77
CA HIS A 483 -6.85 -21.02 -2.36
C HIS A 483 -7.57 -20.03 -3.28
N GLY A 484 -6.96 -18.87 -3.55
CA GLY A 484 -7.57 -17.83 -4.39
C GLY A 484 -8.88 -17.26 -3.81
N MET A 485 -8.99 -17.20 -2.49
CA MET A 485 -10.16 -16.68 -1.77
C MET A 485 -9.91 -15.24 -1.30
N THR A 486 -10.95 -14.41 -1.33
CA THR A 486 -10.94 -13.10 -0.66
C THR A 486 -11.00 -13.29 0.84
N VAL A 487 -10.05 -12.70 1.58
CA VAL A 487 -10.04 -12.75 3.04
C VAL A 487 -10.82 -11.57 3.62
N LEU A 488 -11.91 -11.86 4.32
CA LEU A 488 -12.70 -10.86 5.05
C LEU A 488 -12.11 -10.68 6.46
N THR A 489 -11.71 -9.45 6.80
CA THR A 489 -11.08 -9.14 8.10
C THR A 489 -11.52 -7.79 8.67
N ASN A 490 -11.55 -7.68 10.00
CA ASN A 490 -11.65 -6.39 10.71
C ASN A 490 -10.28 -5.72 10.89
N ASN A 491 -9.19 -6.44 10.64
CA ASN A 491 -7.86 -5.98 10.98
C ASN A 491 -7.29 -5.07 9.89
N ARG A 492 -7.89 -3.89 9.71
CA ARG A 492 -7.41 -2.82 8.82
C ARG A 492 -5.93 -2.52 9.04
N GLY A 493 -5.50 -2.50 10.31
CA GLY A 493 -4.12 -2.27 10.69
C GLY A 493 -3.16 -3.34 10.17
N ALA A 494 -3.60 -4.61 10.08
CA ALA A 494 -2.81 -5.68 9.50
C ALA A 494 -2.65 -5.53 8.00
N VAL A 495 -3.77 -5.35 7.27
CA VAL A 495 -3.75 -5.14 5.82
C VAL A 495 -2.87 -3.93 5.47
N GLY A 496 -3.06 -2.81 6.17
CA GLY A 496 -2.26 -1.60 5.94
C GLY A 496 -0.77 -1.74 6.25
N LYS A 497 -0.38 -2.62 7.18
CA LYS A 497 1.05 -2.92 7.42
C LYS A 497 1.64 -3.77 6.31
N VAL A 498 0.93 -4.80 5.85
CA VAL A 498 1.40 -5.65 4.76
C VAL A 498 1.58 -4.84 3.47
N VAL A 499 0.55 -4.09 3.08
CA VAL A 499 0.56 -3.21 1.90
C VAL A 499 1.69 -2.18 1.96
N ARG A 500 1.96 -1.62 3.14
CA ARG A 500 3.05 -0.65 3.33
C ARG A 500 4.41 -1.30 3.12
N GLU A 501 4.64 -2.47 3.72
CA GLU A 501 5.92 -3.18 3.57
C GLU A 501 6.13 -3.66 2.12
N MET A 502 5.04 -3.97 1.40
CA MET A 502 5.11 -4.27 -0.03
C MET A 502 5.54 -3.09 -0.91
N GLY A 503 5.56 -1.87 -0.37
CA GLY A 503 5.92 -0.68 -1.16
C GLY A 503 4.80 -0.19 -2.08
N VAL A 504 3.53 -0.53 -1.83
CA VAL A 504 2.38 -0.11 -2.67
C VAL A 504 2.30 1.40 -2.87
N ASN A 505 2.77 2.18 -1.89
CA ASN A 505 2.82 3.65 -1.98
C ASN A 505 3.77 4.17 -3.07
N GLU A 506 4.75 3.36 -3.48
CA GLU A 506 5.73 3.69 -4.53
C GLU A 506 5.28 3.19 -5.92
N GLY A 507 4.16 2.47 -5.97
CA GLY A 507 3.63 1.81 -7.16
C GLY A 507 4.07 0.34 -7.26
N MET A 508 3.20 -0.49 -7.82
CA MET A 508 3.47 -1.90 -8.11
C MET A 508 2.99 -2.25 -9.52
N ALA A 509 3.59 -3.28 -10.14
CA ALA A 509 3.13 -3.77 -11.43
C ALA A 509 1.80 -4.54 -11.29
N TYR A 510 0.95 -4.45 -12.31
CA TYR A 510 -0.18 -5.37 -12.46
C TYR A 510 0.27 -6.67 -13.12
N GLY A 511 -0.17 -7.79 -12.58
CA GLY A 511 -0.05 -9.11 -13.18
C GLY A 511 -1.29 -9.51 -13.97
N GLN A 512 -1.19 -10.62 -14.69
CA GLN A 512 -2.33 -11.21 -15.40
C GLN A 512 -3.50 -11.53 -14.46
N GLY A 513 -3.21 -12.00 -13.24
CA GLY A 513 -4.23 -12.33 -12.24
C GLY A 513 -4.99 -11.10 -11.70
N ASP A 514 -4.42 -9.89 -11.81
CA ASP A 514 -5.05 -8.67 -11.30
C ASP A 514 -6.15 -8.16 -12.24
N GLN A 515 -6.17 -8.62 -13.50
CA GLN A 515 -7.14 -8.20 -14.51
C GLN A 515 -8.57 -8.68 -14.24
N ASN A 516 -8.72 -9.72 -13.42
CA ASN A 516 -10.04 -10.25 -13.05
C ASN A 516 -10.75 -9.42 -11.98
N GLY A 517 -10.03 -8.48 -11.34
CA GLY A 517 -10.55 -7.66 -10.24
C GLY A 517 -10.83 -8.43 -8.95
N GLU A 518 -10.32 -9.65 -8.80
CA GLU A 518 -10.56 -10.43 -7.59
C GLU A 518 -9.77 -9.84 -6.41
N ALA A 519 -10.48 -9.49 -5.35
CA ALA A 519 -9.90 -8.94 -4.15
C ALA A 519 -9.16 -10.02 -3.36
N VAL A 520 -7.97 -9.66 -2.85
CA VAL A 520 -7.21 -10.47 -1.91
C VAL A 520 -7.74 -10.32 -0.49
N ALA A 521 -8.08 -9.09 -0.11
CA ALA A 521 -8.62 -8.79 1.20
C ALA A 521 -9.84 -7.86 1.09
N TRP A 522 -10.81 -8.09 1.98
CA TRP A 522 -11.95 -7.22 2.21
C TRP A 522 -11.90 -6.79 3.67
N VAL A 523 -11.71 -5.49 3.88
CA VAL A 523 -11.71 -4.86 5.20
C VAL A 523 -13.11 -4.38 5.54
N VAL A 524 -13.61 -4.85 6.68
CA VAL A 524 -14.82 -4.37 7.35
C VAL A 524 -14.43 -3.77 8.71
N ASN A 525 -15.33 -3.05 9.38
CA ASN A 525 -15.09 -2.55 10.74
C ASN A 525 -16.11 -3.10 11.77
N PRO A 526 -16.16 -4.42 12.01
CA PRO A 526 -17.21 -4.99 12.82
C PRO A 526 -16.92 -4.97 14.33
N SER A 527 -17.95 -5.25 15.13
CA SER A 527 -17.92 -5.18 16.60
C SER A 527 -17.21 -6.36 17.28
N SER A 528 -16.78 -6.19 18.53
CA SER A 528 -16.28 -7.28 19.40
C SER A 528 -17.40 -7.80 20.32
N LEU A 529 -17.23 -8.99 20.91
CA LEU A 529 -18.23 -9.58 21.84
C LEU A 529 -18.57 -8.61 22.98
N SER A 530 -19.86 -8.46 23.26
CA SER A 530 -20.37 -7.40 24.12
C SER A 530 -21.50 -7.85 25.06
N GLU A 531 -22.06 -9.06 24.88
CA GLU A 531 -23.20 -9.54 25.65
C GLU A 531 -22.91 -9.60 27.15
N TRP A 532 -21.74 -10.12 27.52
CA TRP A 532 -21.32 -10.26 28.92
C TRP A 532 -21.36 -8.92 29.65
N ARG A 533 -20.79 -7.87 29.02
CA ARG A 533 -20.67 -6.55 29.62
C ARG A 533 -22.03 -5.87 29.73
N ARG A 534 -22.88 -6.07 28.72
CA ARG A 534 -24.26 -5.58 28.74
C ARG A 534 -25.04 -6.23 29.90
N LYS A 535 -24.99 -7.56 30.05
CA LYS A 535 -25.67 -8.29 31.13
C LYS A 535 -25.17 -7.85 32.51
N GLU A 536 -23.87 -7.63 32.65
CA GLU A 536 -23.28 -7.09 33.90
C GLU A 536 -23.85 -5.71 34.24
N VAL A 537 -23.90 -4.80 33.27
CA VAL A 537 -24.46 -3.44 33.43
C VAL A 537 -25.96 -3.47 33.73
N GLU A 538 -26.73 -4.32 33.06
CA GLU A 538 -28.16 -4.50 33.31
C GLU A 538 -28.40 -4.98 34.76
N ALA A 539 -27.64 -5.98 35.23
CA ALA A 539 -27.75 -6.49 36.59
C ALA A 539 -27.31 -5.46 37.65
N GLU A 540 -26.28 -4.67 37.38
CA GLU A 540 -25.84 -3.58 38.27
C GLU A 540 -26.90 -2.48 38.36
N ASN A 541 -27.50 -2.11 37.22
CA ASN A 541 -28.57 -1.11 37.15
C ASN A 541 -29.84 -1.56 37.89
N GLU A 542 -30.21 -2.84 37.80
CA GLU A 542 -31.34 -3.41 38.55
C GLU A 542 -31.11 -3.35 40.06
N LYS A 543 -29.90 -3.69 40.53
CA LYS A 543 -29.55 -3.59 41.95
C LYS A 543 -29.71 -2.17 42.48
N ILE A 544 -29.21 -1.17 41.76
CA ILE A 544 -29.27 0.24 42.16
C ILE A 544 -30.71 0.77 42.18
N ARG A 545 -31.53 0.36 41.19
CA ARG A 545 -32.96 0.70 41.17
C ARG A 545 -33.72 0.03 42.31
N GLY A 546 -33.34 -1.19 42.68
CA GLY A 546 -33.90 -1.92 43.81
C GLY A 546 -33.54 -1.30 45.18
N THR A 547 -32.31 -0.83 45.37
CA THR A 547 -31.91 -0.12 46.61
C THR A 547 -32.53 1.28 46.72
N GLY A 548 -32.78 1.96 45.60
CA GLY A 548 -33.44 3.27 45.57
C GLY A 548 -34.92 3.25 46.02
N GLN A 549 -35.61 2.12 45.87
CA GLN A 549 -37.00 1.96 46.33
C GLN A 549 -37.12 1.64 47.84
N GLY A 550 -36.03 1.30 48.52
CA GLY A 550 -36.04 0.94 49.95
C GLY A 550 -36.00 2.12 50.93
N VAL A 551 -35.75 3.35 50.47
CA VAL A 551 -35.53 4.53 51.34
C VAL A 551 -36.80 5.40 51.50
N GLN A 552 -37.93 5.02 50.89
CA GLN A 552 -39.17 5.81 50.91
C GLN A 552 -40.30 5.20 51.76
N SER A 553 -39.99 4.36 52.76
CA SER A 553 -41.02 3.66 53.57
C SER A 553 -40.92 3.76 55.09
N ASP A 554 -40.08 4.66 55.65
CA ASP A 554 -40.10 4.95 57.09
C ASP A 554 -40.51 6.41 57.35
N LEU A 555 -41.83 6.64 57.32
CA LEU A 555 -42.46 7.74 58.07
C LEU A 555 -43.03 7.15 59.37
N PRO A 556 -42.61 7.60 60.56
CA PRO A 556 -43.39 7.39 61.75
C PRO A 556 -44.43 8.50 61.88
N SER A 557 -45.68 8.12 61.62
CA SER A 557 -46.87 8.81 62.08
C SER A 557 -46.97 8.72 63.60
N THR A 558 -46.77 9.81 64.34
CA THR A 558 -47.29 9.96 65.71
C THR A 558 -47.56 11.42 66.04
N VAL A 559 -48.85 11.75 66.16
CA VAL A 559 -49.41 12.82 67.01
C VAL A 559 -49.90 12.11 68.29
N PRO A 560 -49.55 12.58 69.51
CA PRO A 560 -50.49 13.37 70.34
C PRO A 560 -49.76 14.48 71.16
N SER A 561 -50.36 15.60 71.60
CA SER A 561 -51.74 15.90 72.02
C SER A 561 -52.10 17.35 71.68
#